data_AF-A0A7V5RAD8-F1
#
_entry.id   AF-A0A7V5RAD8-F1
#
_cell.length_a   1.000
_cell.length_b   1.000
_cell.length_c   1.000
_cell.angle_alpha   90.00
_cell.angle_beta   90.00
_cell.angle_gamma   90.00
#
_symmetry.space_group_name_H-M   'P 1'
#
loop_
_entity.id
_entity.type
_entity.pdbx_description
1 polymer ?
#
loop_
_entity_poly.entity_id
_entity_poly.type
_entity_poly.pdbx_seq_one_letter_code
_entity_poly.pdbx_strand_id
1 'polypeptide(L)'
;MGLRLFIATYVVVIYLTLPLMEPLLRRAEVLAGRDGVALGVDAALLVCAVLAALAVARTAGILRAAAFAAAAAAVLGAAWFALDLPQERVHFIEYGLLGLLALKAAGRGLGAAVAAFIFVTFVGATDEFIQHLLPMRVGDLRDVFINAVAGGMGLWAGLLLFRR
;
A
#
# COMPACT_ATOMS: atom_id res chain seq x y z
N MET A 1 8.54 -12.20 -18.24
CA MET A 1 8.92 -10.89 -17.68
C MET A 1 9.54 -11.10 -16.31
N GLY A 2 10.73 -10.55 -16.01
CA GLY A 2 11.37 -10.72 -14.70
C GLY A 2 10.65 -9.92 -13.60
N LEU A 3 10.72 -10.37 -12.34
CA LEU A 3 10.07 -9.71 -11.19
C LEU A 3 10.46 -8.22 -11.06
N ARG A 4 11.73 -7.88 -11.31
CA ARG A 4 12.21 -6.49 -11.26
C ARG A 4 11.57 -5.61 -12.33
N LEU A 5 11.39 -6.14 -13.54
CA LEU A 5 10.71 -5.43 -14.63
C LEU A 5 9.22 -5.25 -14.31
N PHE A 6 8.59 -6.25 -13.68
CA PHE A 6 7.23 -6.11 -13.16
C PHE A 6 7.12 -5.00 -12.11
N ILE A 7 8.03 -4.94 -11.13
CA ILE A 7 8.05 -3.87 -10.13
C ILE A 7 8.25 -2.50 -10.79
N ALA A 8 9.18 -2.36 -11.74
CA ALA A 8 9.39 -1.11 -12.45
C ALA A 8 8.14 -0.68 -13.23
N THR A 9 7.49 -1.62 -13.92
CA THR A 9 6.23 -1.36 -14.63
C THR A 9 5.13 -0.94 -13.65
N TYR A 10 5.06 -1.60 -12.49
CA TYR A 10 4.09 -1.29 -11.44
C TYR A 10 4.28 0.12 -10.86
N VAL A 11 5.53 0.52 -10.59
CA VAL A 11 5.85 1.89 -10.15
C VAL A 11 5.47 2.92 -11.21
N VAL A 12 5.76 2.65 -12.48
CA VAL A 12 5.35 3.52 -13.59
C VAL A 12 3.82 3.65 -13.64
N VAL A 13 3.09 2.55 -13.43
CA VAL A 13 1.63 2.60 -13.37
C VAL A 13 1.13 3.49 -12.24
N ILE A 14 1.68 3.36 -11.02
CA ILE A 14 1.32 4.23 -9.88
C ILE A 14 1.45 5.70 -10.28
N TYR A 15 2.62 6.10 -10.82
CA TYR A 15 2.87 7.48 -11.21
C TYR A 15 1.99 7.97 -12.36
N LEU A 16 1.72 7.12 -13.35
CA LEU A 16 0.83 7.47 -14.47
C LEU A 16 -0.63 7.60 -14.04
N THR A 17 -1.03 6.93 -12.95
CA THR A 17 -2.39 7.03 -12.41
C THR A 17 -2.63 8.28 -11.56
N LEU A 18 -1.58 8.95 -11.07
CA LEU A 18 -1.71 10.17 -10.26
C LEU A 18 -2.63 11.25 -10.85
N PRO A 19 -2.43 11.73 -12.10
CA PRO A 19 -3.31 12.75 -12.69
C PRO A 19 -4.71 12.20 -13.03
N LEU A 20 -4.88 10.88 -13.06
CA LEU A 20 -6.13 10.23 -13.44
C LEU A 20 -7.02 9.89 -12.24
N MET A 21 -6.43 9.73 -11.06
CA MET A 21 -7.12 9.24 -9.86
C MET A 21 -8.29 10.15 -9.46
N GLU A 22 -8.08 11.47 -9.42
CA GLU A 22 -9.14 12.41 -9.05
C GLU A 22 -10.32 12.41 -10.05
N PRO A 23 -10.11 12.51 -11.39
CA PRO A 23 -11.20 12.34 -12.35
C PRO A 23 -11.95 11.01 -12.22
N LEU A 24 -11.23 9.92 -11.95
CA LEU A 24 -11.83 8.59 -11.80
C LEU A 24 -12.69 8.50 -10.54
N LEU A 25 -12.20 9.04 -9.42
CA LEU A 25 -12.95 9.07 -8.17
C LEU A 25 -14.18 9.97 -8.27
N ARG A 26 -14.06 11.16 -8.86
CA ARG A 26 -15.23 12.03 -9.10
C ARG A 26 -16.31 11.31 -9.92
N ARG A 27 -15.92 10.53 -10.95
CA ARG A 27 -16.87 9.71 -11.71
C ARG A 27 -17.48 8.60 -10.86
N ALA A 28 -16.69 7.94 -10.01
CA ALA A 28 -17.20 6.92 -9.09
C ALA A 28 -18.16 7.52 -8.05
N GLU A 29 -17.86 8.71 -7.53
CA GLU A 29 -18.70 9.45 -6.58
C GLU A 29 -20.03 9.88 -7.19
N VAL A 30 -20.06 10.23 -8.48
CA VAL A 30 -21.33 10.50 -9.20
C VAL A 30 -22.23 9.26 -9.25
N LEU A 31 -21.65 8.06 -9.34
CA LEU A 31 -22.38 6.80 -9.47
C LEU A 31 -22.79 6.19 -8.12
N ALA A 32 -21.91 6.24 -7.13
CA ALA A 32 -22.06 5.52 -5.86
C ALA A 32 -22.18 6.45 -4.63
N GLY A 33 -22.02 7.76 -4.81
CA GLY A 33 -21.84 8.71 -3.71
C GLY A 33 -20.45 8.59 -3.07
N ARG A 34 -20.03 9.64 -2.36
CA ARG A 34 -18.74 9.66 -1.63
C ARG A 34 -18.64 8.53 -0.62
N ASP A 35 -19.70 8.29 0.15
CA ASP A 35 -19.74 7.22 1.16
C ASP A 35 -19.67 5.83 0.51
N GLY A 36 -20.31 5.65 -0.65
CA GLY A 36 -20.24 4.39 -1.40
C GLY A 36 -18.83 4.11 -1.93
N VAL A 37 -18.14 5.14 -2.43
CA VAL A 37 -16.73 5.02 -2.85
C VAL A 37 -15.83 4.70 -1.66
N ALA A 38 -15.99 5.40 -0.54
CA ALA A 38 -15.24 5.13 0.69
C ALA A 38 -15.41 3.67 1.13
N LEU A 39 -16.66 3.21 1.29
CA LEU A 39 -16.98 1.83 1.64
C LEU A 39 -16.38 0.81 0.67
N GLY A 40 -16.35 1.12 -0.63
CA GLY A 40 -15.72 0.27 -1.64
C GLY A 40 -14.21 0.12 -1.42
N VAL A 41 -13.51 1.23 -1.15
CA VAL A 41 -12.08 1.23 -0.84
C VAL A 41 -11.80 0.48 0.46
N ASP A 42 -12.59 0.73 1.51
CA ASP A 42 -12.41 0.09 2.82
C ASP A 42 -12.69 -1.42 2.76
N ALA A 43 -13.67 -1.84 1.96
CA ALA A 43 -13.91 -3.25 1.68
C ALA A 43 -12.74 -3.90 0.94
N ALA A 44 -12.16 -3.22 -0.07
CA ALA A 44 -10.99 -3.72 -0.78
C ALA A 44 -9.77 -3.88 0.15
N LEU A 45 -9.55 -2.91 1.05
CA LEU A 45 -8.50 -2.97 2.07
C LEU A 45 -8.70 -4.14 3.04
N LEU A 46 -9.93 -4.33 3.52
CA LEU A 46 -10.27 -5.44 4.39
C LEU A 46 -10.03 -6.78 3.70
N VAL A 47 -10.45 -6.93 2.44
CA VAL A 47 -10.20 -8.14 1.65
C VAL A 47 -8.70 -8.39 1.51
N CYS A 48 -7.90 -7.38 1.17
CA CYS A 48 -6.45 -7.51 1.08
C CYS A 48 -5.82 -7.94 2.41
N ALA A 49 -6.22 -7.33 3.52
CA ALA A 49 -5.73 -7.65 4.85
C ALA A 49 -6.08 -9.10 5.26
N VAL A 50 -7.32 -9.53 5.01
CA VAL A 50 -7.78 -10.90 5.27
C VAL A 50 -7.00 -11.91 4.42
N LEU A 51 -6.86 -11.66 3.11
CA LEU A 51 -6.11 -12.55 2.22
C LEU A 51 -4.64 -12.67 2.66
N ALA A 52 -3.99 -11.55 3.02
CA ALA A 52 -2.63 -11.55 3.55
C ALA A 52 -2.55 -12.34 4.86
N ALA A 53 -3.47 -12.13 5.81
CA ALA A 53 -3.50 -12.87 7.07
C ALA A 53 -3.71 -14.37 6.85
N LEU A 54 -4.60 -14.78 5.95
CA LEU A 54 -4.81 -16.18 5.58
C LEU A 54 -3.57 -16.79 4.92
N ALA A 55 -2.87 -16.05 4.06
CA ALA A 55 -1.62 -16.50 3.47
C ALA A 55 -0.53 -16.67 4.54
N VAL A 56 -0.44 -15.75 5.50
CA VAL A 56 0.46 -15.85 6.66
C VAL A 56 0.08 -17.04 7.54
N ALA A 57 -1.20 -17.30 7.78
CA ALA A 57 -1.64 -18.43 8.59
C ALA A 57 -1.18 -19.77 7.99
N ARG A 58 -1.31 -19.90 6.66
CA ARG A 58 -0.90 -21.10 5.91
C ARG A 58 0.61 -21.30 5.86
N THR A 59 1.41 -20.26 5.98
CA THR A 59 2.87 -20.31 5.77
C THR A 59 3.68 -20.20 7.06
N ALA A 60 3.24 -19.35 7.99
CA ALA A 60 3.97 -18.96 9.19
C ALA A 60 3.24 -19.31 10.49
N GLY A 61 1.99 -19.82 10.40
CA GLY A 61 1.17 -20.27 11.53
C GLY A 61 0.16 -19.24 12.04
N ILE A 62 -0.87 -19.72 12.76
CA ILE A 62 -2.02 -18.91 13.17
C ILE A 62 -1.67 -17.76 14.12
N LEU A 63 -0.71 -17.95 15.04
CA LEU A 63 -0.32 -16.89 15.98
C LEU A 63 0.30 -15.69 15.26
N ARG A 64 1.14 -15.93 14.25
CA ARG A 64 1.74 -14.86 13.44
C ARG A 64 0.70 -14.19 12.54
N ALA A 65 -0.26 -14.96 12.04
CA ALA A 65 -1.39 -14.42 11.29
C ALA A 65 -2.27 -13.52 12.15
N ALA A 66 -2.57 -13.93 13.39
CA ALA A 66 -3.33 -13.14 14.35
C ALA A 66 -2.59 -11.84 14.70
N ALA A 67 -1.28 -11.90 14.96
CA ALA A 67 -0.46 -10.72 15.21
C ALA A 67 -0.45 -9.76 14.01
N PHE A 68 -0.29 -10.29 12.78
CA PHE A 68 -0.35 -9.50 11.56
C PHE A 68 -1.74 -8.87 11.36
N ALA A 69 -2.82 -9.65 11.54
CA ALA A 69 -4.19 -9.16 11.39
C ALA A 69 -4.53 -8.08 12.43
N ALA A 70 -4.09 -8.23 13.68
CA ALA A 70 -4.27 -7.23 14.73
C ALA A 70 -3.57 -5.92 14.38
N ALA A 71 -2.33 -5.99 13.89
CA ALA A 71 -1.60 -4.81 13.46
C ALA A 71 -2.21 -4.17 12.19
N ALA A 72 -2.65 -4.97 11.22
CA ALA A 72 -3.37 -4.47 10.05
C ALA A 72 -4.67 -3.76 10.45
N ALA A 73 -5.45 -4.34 11.37
CA ALA A 73 -6.65 -3.71 11.90
C ALA A 73 -6.33 -2.39 12.64
N ALA A 74 -5.25 -2.34 13.43
CA ALA A 74 -4.83 -1.12 14.11
C ALA A 74 -4.42 -0.02 13.11
N VAL A 75 -3.65 -0.37 12.08
CA VAL A 75 -3.22 0.56 11.03
C VAL A 75 -4.42 1.07 10.23
N LEU A 76 -5.33 0.19 9.80
CA LEU A 76 -6.52 0.57 9.05
C LEU A 76 -7.49 1.38 9.91
N GLY A 77 -7.63 1.05 11.20
CA GLY A 77 -8.41 1.84 12.14
C GLY A 77 -7.84 3.24 12.33
N ALA A 78 -6.52 3.37 12.50
CA ALA A 78 -5.86 4.67 12.57
C ALA A 78 -6.03 5.47 11.27
N ALA A 79 -5.88 4.83 10.12
CA ALA A 79 -6.09 5.44 8.81
C ALA A 79 -7.53 5.93 8.62
N TRP A 80 -8.52 5.19 9.11
CA TRP A 80 -9.92 5.59 9.05
C TRP A 80 -10.17 6.93 9.76
N PHE A 81 -9.55 7.12 10.94
CA PHE A 81 -9.69 8.36 11.70
C PHE A 81 -8.81 9.50 11.20
N ALA A 82 -7.67 9.18 10.58
CA ALA A 82 -6.70 10.18 10.14
C ALA A 82 -6.90 10.65 8.69
N LEU A 83 -7.59 9.87 7.85
CA LEU A 83 -7.72 10.13 6.40
C LEU A 83 -9.18 10.27 5.99
N ASP A 84 -9.54 11.50 5.62
CA ASP A 84 -10.90 11.88 5.21
C ASP A 84 -11.21 11.53 3.75
N LEU A 85 -10.19 11.35 2.93
CA LEU A 85 -10.31 11.15 1.50
C LEU A 85 -10.08 9.67 1.14
N PRO A 86 -11.02 9.00 0.46
CA PRO A 86 -10.86 7.61 0.03
C PRO A 86 -9.60 7.37 -0.80
N GLN A 87 -9.18 8.37 -1.59
CA GLN A 87 -7.94 8.30 -2.39
C GLN A 87 -6.69 8.06 -1.55
N GLU A 88 -6.59 8.66 -0.36
CA GLU A 88 -5.42 8.51 0.52
C GLU A 88 -5.33 7.08 1.07
N ARG A 89 -6.49 6.40 1.20
CA ARG A 89 -6.57 5.03 1.69
C ARG A 89 -6.15 4.00 0.62
N VAL A 90 -6.25 4.36 -0.67
CA VAL A 90 -5.81 3.49 -1.79
C VAL A 90 -4.31 3.21 -1.72
N HIS A 91 -3.51 4.15 -1.21
CA HIS A 91 -2.08 3.99 -1.02
C HIS A 91 -1.70 2.78 -0.15
N PHE A 92 -2.56 2.37 0.80
CA PHE A 92 -2.30 1.16 1.58
C PHE A 92 -2.24 -0.11 0.72
N ILE A 93 -3.05 -0.19 -0.33
CA ILE A 93 -3.01 -1.30 -1.29
C ILE A 93 -1.77 -1.17 -2.18
N GLU A 94 -1.52 0.02 -2.73
CA GLU A 94 -0.45 0.26 -3.68
C GLU A 94 0.93 -0.01 -3.07
N TYR A 95 1.22 0.68 -1.97
CA TYR A 95 2.51 0.59 -1.31
C TYR A 95 2.65 -0.69 -0.50
N GLY A 96 1.54 -1.24 0.03
CA GLY A 96 1.54 -2.57 0.64
C GLY A 96 1.95 -3.66 -0.34
N LEU A 97 1.39 -3.66 -1.55
CA LEU A 97 1.80 -4.59 -2.59
C LEU A 97 3.25 -4.33 -3.04
N LEU A 98 3.63 -3.07 -3.21
CA LEU A 98 5.00 -2.70 -3.58
C LEU A 98 6.02 -3.21 -2.56
N GLY A 99 5.76 -3.05 -1.26
CA GLY A 99 6.63 -3.53 -0.18
C GLY A 99 6.83 -5.05 -0.21
N LEU A 100 5.73 -5.79 -0.40
CA LEU A 100 5.77 -7.25 -0.55
C LEU A 100 6.65 -7.67 -1.74
N LEU A 101 6.46 -7.04 -2.89
CA LEU A 101 7.19 -7.36 -4.11
C LEU A 101 8.66 -6.94 -4.04
N ALA A 102 8.94 -5.77 -3.46
CA ALA A 102 10.27 -5.23 -3.26
C ALA A 102 11.10 -6.18 -2.39
N LEU A 103 10.54 -6.69 -1.29
CA LEU A 103 11.22 -7.69 -0.46
C LEU A 103 11.51 -8.96 -1.24
N LYS A 104 10.52 -9.47 -1.99
CA LYS A 104 10.69 -10.68 -2.80
C LYS A 104 11.82 -10.52 -3.81
N ALA A 105 11.99 -9.33 -4.39
CA ALA A 105 13.05 -9.03 -5.34
C ALA A 105 14.41 -8.76 -4.69
N ALA A 106 14.43 -8.19 -3.47
CA ALA A 106 15.64 -7.89 -2.71
C ALA A 106 16.26 -9.15 -2.07
N GLY A 107 15.46 -10.18 -1.80
CA GLY A 107 15.92 -11.45 -1.24
C GLY A 107 15.76 -11.52 0.28
N ARG A 108 16.73 -12.14 0.96
CA ARG A 108 16.62 -12.49 2.39
C ARG A 108 17.58 -11.68 3.26
N GLY A 109 17.24 -11.60 4.55
CA GLY A 109 18.07 -10.98 5.57
C GLY A 109 17.73 -9.52 5.83
N LEU A 110 18.32 -8.97 6.88
CA LEU A 110 18.04 -7.59 7.33
C LEU A 110 18.41 -6.57 6.26
N GLY A 111 19.56 -6.74 5.58
CA GLY A 111 19.97 -5.83 4.50
C GLY A 111 18.98 -5.77 3.34
N ALA A 112 18.42 -6.91 2.93
CA ALA A 112 17.39 -6.97 1.90
C ALA A 112 16.09 -6.29 2.34
N ALA A 113 15.66 -6.49 3.59
CA ALA A 113 14.49 -5.85 4.15
C ALA A 113 14.66 -4.32 4.25
N VAL A 114 15.82 -3.86 4.71
CA VAL A 114 16.16 -2.43 4.79
C VAL A 114 16.21 -1.81 3.38
N ALA A 115 16.87 -2.46 2.42
CA ALA A 115 16.94 -1.96 1.05
C ALA A 115 15.56 -1.88 0.40
N ALA A 116 14.71 -2.88 0.60
CA ALA A 116 13.33 -2.87 0.11
C ALA A 116 12.49 -1.77 0.78
N PHE A 117 12.64 -1.56 2.09
CA PHE A 117 11.95 -0.48 2.79
C PHE A 117 12.37 0.90 2.27
N ILE A 118 13.68 1.16 2.16
CA ILE A 118 14.21 2.40 1.61
C ILE A 118 13.69 2.63 0.19
N PHE A 119 13.68 1.60 -0.65
CA PHE A 119 13.15 1.68 -2.00
C PHE A 119 11.67 2.09 -2.01
N VAL A 120 10.83 1.43 -1.21
CA VAL A 120 9.38 1.72 -1.17
C VAL A 120 9.13 3.14 -0.64
N THR A 121 9.83 3.56 0.41
CA THR A 121 9.74 4.93 0.94
C THR A 121 10.21 5.96 -0.09
N PHE A 122 11.28 5.69 -0.84
CA PHE A 122 11.75 6.56 -1.89
C PHE A 122 10.74 6.70 -3.04
N VAL A 123 10.11 5.59 -3.44
CA VAL A 123 9.03 5.60 -4.43
C VAL A 123 7.86 6.45 -3.93
N GLY A 124 7.46 6.29 -2.66
CA GLY A 124 6.37 7.06 -2.04
C GLY A 124 6.69 8.55 -1.84
N ALA A 125 7.95 8.90 -1.59
CA ALA A 125 8.38 10.29 -1.55
C ALA A 125 8.40 10.93 -2.95
N THR A 126 8.76 10.16 -3.97
CA THR A 126 8.72 10.61 -5.37
C THR A 126 7.28 10.80 -5.85
N ASP A 127 6.37 9.91 -5.42
CA ASP A 127 4.93 10.06 -5.66
C ASP A 127 4.44 11.41 -5.13
N GLU A 128 4.75 11.71 -3.87
CA GLU A 128 4.38 12.96 -3.23
C GLU A 128 4.97 14.19 -3.94
N PHE A 129 6.23 14.08 -4.36
CA PHE A 129 6.88 15.11 -5.13
C PHE A 129 6.17 15.37 -6.47
N ILE A 130 5.78 14.31 -7.20
CA ILE A 130 5.01 14.44 -8.45
C ILE A 130 3.66 15.10 -8.16
N GLN A 131 2.97 14.66 -7.11
CA GLN A 131 1.69 15.23 -6.74
C GLN A 131 1.79 16.72 -6.34
N HIS A 132 2.86 17.13 -5.67
CA HIS A 132 3.13 18.54 -5.37
C HIS A 132 3.29 19.42 -6.63
N LEU A 133 3.67 18.81 -7.77
CA LEU A 133 3.76 19.50 -9.06
C LEU A 133 2.41 19.52 -9.80
N LEU A 134 1.43 18.72 -9.39
CA LEU A 134 0.12 18.69 -10.01
C LEU A 134 -0.75 19.83 -9.47
N PRO A 135 -1.40 20.64 -10.33
CA PRO A 135 -2.15 21.82 -9.89
C PRO A 135 -3.40 21.49 -9.07
N MET A 136 -3.83 20.23 -9.09
CA MET A 136 -5.06 19.77 -8.45
C MET A 136 -4.87 19.27 -7.01
N ARG A 137 -3.63 19.10 -6.53
CA ARG A 137 -3.34 18.61 -5.18
C ARG A 137 -2.11 19.32 -4.60
N VAL A 138 -2.15 19.63 -3.31
CA VAL A 138 -0.95 20.08 -2.59
C VAL A 138 -0.36 18.86 -1.92
N GLY A 139 0.88 18.54 -2.23
CA GLY A 139 1.54 17.43 -1.57
C GLY A 139 1.78 17.66 -0.07
N ASP A 140 1.63 16.63 0.76
CA ASP A 140 1.78 16.59 2.22
C ASP A 140 2.82 15.52 2.64
N LEU A 141 3.74 15.90 3.51
CA LEU A 141 4.71 14.97 4.13
C LEU A 141 4.05 13.81 4.87
N ARG A 142 2.80 14.00 5.32
CA ARG A 142 1.95 12.95 5.89
C ARG A 142 1.80 11.76 4.94
N ASP A 143 1.68 12.01 3.64
CA ASP A 143 1.41 10.96 2.65
C ASP A 143 2.67 10.12 2.38
N VAL A 144 3.86 10.71 2.46
CA VAL A 144 5.13 9.96 2.47
C VAL A 144 5.17 8.98 3.65
N PHE A 145 4.72 9.41 4.83
CA PHE A 145 4.66 8.55 6.00
C PHE A 145 3.64 7.41 5.83
N ILE A 146 2.45 7.71 5.29
CA ILE A 146 1.42 6.70 5.01
C ILE A 146 1.94 5.66 4.00
N ASN A 147 2.58 6.11 2.92
CA ASN A 147 3.20 5.25 1.91
C ASN A 147 4.27 4.34 2.54
N ALA A 148 5.09 4.87 3.45
CA ALA A 148 6.08 4.10 4.18
C ALA A 148 5.46 3.07 5.14
N VAL A 149 4.39 3.42 5.87
CA VAL A 149 3.67 2.49 6.76
C VAL A 149 3.03 1.37 5.95
N ALA A 150 2.34 1.70 4.87
CA ALA A 150 1.76 0.74 3.94
C ALA A 150 2.83 -0.22 3.38
N GLY A 151 3.93 0.34 2.87
CA GLY A 151 5.11 -0.40 2.43
C GLY A 151 5.68 -1.34 3.48
N GLY A 152 5.81 -0.85 4.71
CA GLY A 152 6.28 -1.62 5.86
C GLY A 152 5.37 -2.81 6.19
N MET A 153 4.05 -2.63 6.12
CA MET A 153 3.09 -3.72 6.31
C MET A 153 3.23 -4.80 5.23
N GLY A 154 3.39 -4.40 3.97
CA GLY A 154 3.69 -5.31 2.86
C GLY A 154 4.99 -6.09 3.03
N LEU A 155 6.04 -5.39 3.44
CA LEU A 155 7.34 -5.97 3.80
C LEU A 155 7.22 -6.99 4.92
N TRP A 156 6.51 -6.66 6.00
CA TRP A 156 6.33 -7.58 7.11
C TRP A 156 5.52 -8.82 6.71
N ALA A 157 4.47 -8.66 5.91
CA ALA A 157 3.78 -9.79 5.30
C ALA A 157 4.76 -10.65 4.50
N GLY A 158 5.61 -10.05 3.66
CA GLY A 158 6.63 -10.76 2.89
C GLY A 158 7.65 -11.51 3.76
N LEU A 159 8.09 -10.92 4.89
CA LEU A 159 8.99 -11.58 5.84
C LEU A 159 8.34 -12.80 6.50
N LEU A 160 7.01 -12.85 6.59
CA LEU A 160 6.28 -13.99 7.09
C LEU A 160 6.05 -15.04 5.99
N LEU A 161 5.73 -14.59 4.77
CA LEU A 161 5.40 -15.45 3.62
C LEU A 161 6.62 -16.12 2.98
N PHE A 162 7.75 -15.41 2.87
CA PHE A 162 8.93 -15.89 2.15
C PHE A 162 9.96 -16.56 3.06
N ARG A 163 9.64 -16.77 4.35
CA ARG A 163 10.46 -17.56 5.27
C ARG A 163 10.41 -19.05 4.92
N ARG A 164 11.15 -19.43 3.88
CA ARG A 164 11.67 -20.79 3.61
C ARG A 164 13.14 -20.68 3.29
#